data_AF-A0A6P8U0W7-F1
#
_entry.id   AF-A0A6P8U0W7-F1
#
_cell.length_a   1.000
_cell.length_b   1.000
_cell.length_c   1.000
_cell.angle_alpha   90.00
_cell.angle_beta   90.00
_cell.angle_gamma   90.00
#
_symmetry.space_group_name_H-M   'P 1'
#
loop_
_entity.id
_entity.type
_entity.pdbx_description
1 polymer ?
#
loop_
_entity_poly.entity_id
_entity_poly.type
_entity_poly.pdbx_seq_one_letter_code
_entity_poly.pdbx_strand_id
1 'polypeptide(L)'
;MLAVFVVLGCVSFLAQGLCCRPKEYSTRAEQCCPMCSEGTIVQRDCTSHSGTRCSRCKNGTFMNHPNGLDKCFTCTSCDSGHGLFVLHVCSETTDAVCEVIDGYFCKHLDVTGCSVAQKHTQCVPGQRIKEPGAQEPRQR
;
A
#
# COMPACT_ATOMS: atom_id res chain seq x y z
N MET A 1 -36.21 -50.51 5.48
CA MET A 1 -34.75 -50.30 5.48
C MET A 1 -34.24 -50.52 4.07
N LEU A 2 -33.66 -49.50 3.45
CA LEU A 2 -32.41 -49.56 2.69
C LEU A 2 -32.11 -48.14 2.21
N ALA A 3 -31.10 -47.55 2.84
CA ALA A 3 -30.71 -46.17 2.68
C ALA A 3 -29.87 -45.98 1.41
N VAL A 4 -30.20 -44.89 0.71
CA VAL A 4 -29.39 -44.03 -0.16
C VAL A 4 -27.87 -44.30 -0.14
N PHE A 5 -27.29 -44.58 -1.31
CA PHE A 5 -25.92 -44.17 -1.67
C PHE A 5 -25.81 -43.95 -3.19
N VAL A 6 -26.37 -42.85 -3.69
CA VAL A 6 -25.97 -42.29 -4.98
C VAL A 6 -24.60 -41.64 -4.77
N VAL A 7 -23.55 -42.46 -4.77
CA VAL A 7 -22.16 -42.01 -4.72
C VAL A 7 -21.61 -42.15 -6.13
N LEU A 8 -21.99 -41.24 -7.01
CA LEU A 8 -21.24 -40.98 -8.24
C LEU A 8 -21.40 -39.52 -8.69
N GLY A 9 -21.46 -38.62 -7.72
CA GLY A 9 -21.55 -37.18 -7.91
C GLY A 9 -20.54 -36.50 -6.99
N CYS A 10 -19.26 -36.59 -7.37
CA CYS A 10 -18.16 -35.65 -7.10
C CYS A 10 -16.87 -36.23 -7.71
N VAL A 11 -16.90 -36.53 -9.01
CA VAL A 11 -15.66 -36.61 -9.80
C VAL A 11 -15.31 -35.17 -10.22
N SER A 12 -15.01 -34.36 -9.22
CA SER A 12 -14.61 -32.96 -9.31
C SER A 12 -14.19 -32.63 -7.88
N PHE A 13 -12.91 -32.53 -7.56
CA PHE A 13 -12.03 -31.44 -7.93
C PHE A 13 -10.58 -31.94 -7.93
N LEU A 14 -10.02 -32.25 -9.11
CA LEU A 14 -8.58 -32.05 -9.34
C LEU A 14 -8.34 -30.56 -9.64
N ALA A 15 -8.82 -29.67 -8.77
CA ALA A 15 -8.28 -28.32 -8.72
C ALA A 15 -7.34 -28.26 -7.51
N GLN A 16 -6.25 -29.03 -7.58
CA GLN A 16 -5.02 -28.53 -7.00
C GLN A 16 -4.56 -27.38 -7.90
N GLY A 17 -5.29 -26.26 -7.82
CA GLY A 17 -4.71 -24.98 -8.22
C GLY A 17 -3.41 -24.85 -7.45
N LEU A 18 -2.35 -24.47 -8.14
CA LEU A 18 -1.01 -24.27 -7.61
C LEU A 18 -0.97 -23.15 -6.56
N CYS A 19 -1.59 -23.40 -5.40
CA CYS A 19 -1.56 -22.50 -4.28
C CYS A 19 -0.22 -22.71 -3.57
N CYS A 20 0.68 -21.75 -3.77
CA CYS A 20 1.93 -21.72 -3.03
C CYS A 20 1.68 -21.60 -1.53
N ARG A 21 2.66 -22.01 -0.72
CA ARG A 21 2.53 -21.92 0.73
C ARG A 21 2.48 -20.46 1.18
N PRO A 22 1.99 -20.17 2.40
CA PRO A 22 2.14 -18.84 2.97
C PRO A 22 3.62 -18.39 2.89
N LYS A 23 3.86 -17.14 2.48
CA LYS A 23 5.19 -16.55 2.21
C LYS A 23 5.88 -17.04 0.94
N GLU A 24 5.17 -17.69 0.03
CA GLU A 24 5.63 -18.03 -1.31
C GLU A 24 4.75 -17.37 -2.38
N TYR A 25 5.33 -17.09 -3.54
CA TYR A 25 4.63 -16.61 -4.73
C TYR A 25 4.81 -17.59 -5.89
N SER A 26 3.85 -17.60 -6.81
CA SER A 26 3.92 -18.42 -8.01
C SER A 26 4.66 -17.67 -9.12
N THR A 27 5.63 -18.34 -9.74
CA THR A 27 6.34 -17.85 -10.92
C THR A 27 5.56 -18.16 -12.20
N ARG A 28 5.99 -17.61 -13.34
CA ARG A 28 5.42 -17.95 -14.65
C ARG A 28 5.64 -19.41 -15.05
N ALA A 29 6.67 -20.04 -14.49
CA ALA A 29 6.96 -21.45 -14.69
C ALA A 29 6.17 -22.34 -13.72
N GLU A 30 5.15 -21.80 -13.04
CA GLU A 30 4.29 -22.55 -12.11
C GLU A 30 5.09 -23.15 -10.93
N GLN A 31 6.26 -22.58 -10.63
CA GLN A 31 7.06 -22.93 -9.46
C GLN A 31 6.78 -21.94 -8.32
N CYS A 32 6.64 -22.47 -7.11
CA CYS A 32 6.55 -21.66 -5.89
C CYS A 32 7.93 -21.23 -5.40
N CYS A 33 8.09 -19.94 -5.16
CA CYS A 33 9.33 -19.32 -4.70
C CYS A 33 9.12 -18.54 -3.40
N PRO A 34 10.11 -18.49 -2.50
CA PRO A 34 10.01 -17.70 -1.28
C PRO A 34 9.92 -16.20 -1.60
N MET A 35 9.03 -15.48 -0.92
CA MET A 35 8.86 -14.04 -1.09
C MET A 35 10.09 -13.23 -0.66
N CYS A 36 10.24 -12.04 -1.24
CA CYS A 36 11.14 -11.00 -0.76
C CYS A 36 10.56 -10.31 0.48
N SER A 37 11.43 -9.76 1.34
CA SER A 37 10.99 -9.01 2.53
C SER A 37 10.47 -7.61 2.15
N GLU A 38 9.86 -6.92 3.11
CA GLU A 38 9.65 -5.48 3.03
C GLU A 38 10.94 -4.75 2.63
N GLY A 39 10.79 -3.61 1.95
CA GLY A 39 11.90 -2.85 1.40
C GLY A 39 12.52 -3.43 0.12
N THR A 40 12.07 -4.61 -0.31
CA THR A 40 12.69 -5.33 -1.44
C THR A 40 11.66 -5.96 -2.37
N ILE A 41 12.10 -6.22 -3.60
CA ILE A 41 11.32 -6.81 -4.69
C ILE A 41 12.12 -7.90 -5.39
N VAL A 42 11.43 -8.76 -6.13
CA VAL A 42 12.04 -9.84 -6.91
C VAL A 42 12.88 -9.25 -8.05
N GLN A 43 14.19 -9.47 -7.98
CA GLN A 43 15.12 -9.19 -9.08
C GLN A 43 15.26 -10.41 -9.98
N ARG A 44 15.21 -11.62 -9.40
CA ARG A 44 15.26 -12.89 -10.12
C ARG A 44 14.50 -13.95 -9.32
N ASP A 45 13.67 -14.71 -10.01
CA ASP A 45 12.99 -15.87 -9.46
C ASP A 45 13.96 -16.88 -8.84
N CYS A 46 13.45 -17.71 -7.93
CA CYS A 46 14.20 -18.82 -7.39
C CYS A 46 14.49 -19.89 -8.47
N THR A 47 15.42 -20.79 -8.16
CA THR A 47 15.70 -21.98 -8.99
C THR A 47 15.59 -23.23 -8.11
N SER A 48 15.77 -24.42 -8.69
CA SER A 48 15.84 -25.68 -7.93
C SER A 48 16.94 -25.70 -6.85
N HIS A 49 17.96 -24.84 -6.97
CA HIS A 49 19.13 -24.85 -6.09
C HIS A 49 19.39 -23.50 -5.39
N SER A 50 18.61 -22.46 -5.68
CA SER A 50 18.81 -21.12 -5.10
C SER A 50 17.49 -20.46 -4.76
N GLY A 51 17.44 -19.73 -3.65
CA GLY A 51 16.29 -18.90 -3.28
C GLY A 51 16.07 -17.71 -4.24
N THR A 52 14.96 -17.01 -4.04
CA THR A 52 14.63 -15.78 -4.77
C THR A 52 15.71 -14.72 -4.53
N ARG A 53 16.15 -14.05 -5.59
CA ARG A 53 17.08 -12.93 -5.46
C ARG A 53 16.30 -11.63 -5.39
N CYS A 54 16.46 -10.91 -4.30
CA CYS A 54 15.75 -9.67 -4.03
C CYS A 54 16.64 -8.44 -4.25
N SER A 55 16.05 -7.32 -4.65
CA SER A 55 16.68 -6.01 -4.75
C SER A 55 15.92 -4.97 -3.95
N ARG A 56 16.63 -4.01 -3.34
CA ARG A 56 16.02 -2.92 -2.58
C ARG A 56 15.20 -1.98 -3.46
N CYS A 57 14.16 -1.39 -2.86
CA CYS A 57 13.44 -0.28 -3.46
C CYS A 57 14.38 0.91 -3.68
N LYS A 58 14.13 1.67 -4.75
CA LYS A 58 14.89 2.89 -5.06
C LYS A 58 14.25 4.08 -4.35
N ASN A 59 15.00 5.16 -4.18
CA ASN A 59 14.45 6.42 -3.69
C ASN A 59 13.19 6.82 -4.45
N GLY A 60 12.14 7.20 -3.70
CA GLY A 60 10.82 7.50 -4.24
C GLY A 60 9.91 6.27 -4.43
N THR A 61 10.33 5.09 -3.96
CA THR A 61 9.50 3.89 -3.95
C THR A 61 9.63 3.10 -2.63
N PHE A 62 8.59 2.36 -2.27
CA PHE A 62 8.52 1.57 -1.04
C PHE A 62 7.84 0.21 -1.22
N MET A 63 8.05 -0.69 -0.27
CA MET A 63 7.37 -1.99 -0.18
C MET A 63 7.16 -2.34 1.29
N ASN A 64 5.92 -2.24 1.76
CA ASN A 64 5.56 -2.39 3.17
C ASN A 64 5.17 -3.82 3.58
N HIS A 65 5.37 -4.81 2.72
CA HIS A 65 5.03 -6.20 3.01
C HIS A 65 5.91 -7.20 2.24
N PRO A 66 6.04 -8.45 2.74
CA PRO A 66 6.65 -9.52 1.99
C PRO A 66 5.89 -9.79 0.69
N ASN A 67 6.60 -9.93 -0.43
CA ASN A 67 6.00 -9.93 -1.75
C ASN A 67 6.74 -10.81 -2.78
N GLY A 68 6.06 -11.08 -3.89
CA GLY A 68 6.62 -11.67 -5.12
C GLY A 68 6.59 -10.71 -6.31
N LEU A 69 6.60 -9.40 -6.05
CA LEU A 69 6.46 -8.36 -7.07
C LEU A 69 7.84 -7.99 -7.63
N ASP A 70 7.87 -7.51 -8.87
CA ASP A 70 9.08 -7.04 -9.56
C ASP A 70 9.26 -5.51 -9.50
N LYS A 71 8.34 -4.80 -8.83
CA LYS A 71 8.32 -3.35 -8.70
C LYS A 71 7.80 -2.92 -7.32
N CYS A 72 8.45 -1.90 -6.76
CA CYS A 72 8.01 -1.24 -5.54
C CYS A 72 6.85 -0.28 -5.84
N PHE A 73 6.06 0.05 -4.82
CA PHE A 73 5.04 1.09 -4.92
C PHE A 73 5.70 2.46 -5.00
N THR A 74 5.08 3.38 -5.74
CA THR A 74 5.56 4.77 -5.79
C THR A 74 5.12 5.49 -4.53
N CYS A 75 6.01 6.28 -3.93
CA CYS A 75 5.66 7.07 -2.77
C CYS A 75 4.61 8.14 -3.11
N THR A 76 3.73 8.43 -2.16
CA THR A 76 2.84 9.58 -2.17
C THR A 76 3.66 10.89 -2.24
N SER A 77 3.19 11.84 -3.06
CA SER A 77 3.81 13.16 -3.20
C SER A 77 2.97 14.21 -2.47
N CYS A 78 3.56 14.86 -1.46
CA CYS A 78 2.91 15.96 -0.75
C CYS A 78 3.23 17.29 -1.46
N ASP A 79 2.30 17.79 -2.27
CA ASP A 79 2.50 19.01 -3.05
C ASP A 79 2.21 20.28 -2.23
N SER A 80 3.26 21.05 -1.98
CA SER A 80 3.17 22.37 -1.33
C SER A 80 2.28 23.36 -2.08
N GLY A 81 2.19 23.28 -3.41
CA GLY A 81 1.27 24.10 -4.22
C GLY A 81 -0.20 23.80 -3.94
N HIS A 82 -0.47 22.60 -3.43
CA HIS A 82 -1.81 22.14 -3.05
C HIS A 82 -2.08 22.26 -1.55
N GLY A 83 -1.18 22.89 -0.79
CA GLY A 83 -1.37 23.09 0.64
C GLY A 83 -0.92 21.93 1.52
N LEU A 84 -0.06 21.04 1.02
CA LEU A 84 0.43 19.87 1.73
C LEU A 84 1.94 19.94 1.95
N PHE A 85 2.43 19.36 3.05
CA PHE A 85 3.85 19.13 3.29
C PHE A 85 4.09 17.70 3.77
N VAL A 86 5.34 17.24 3.64
CA VAL A 86 5.75 15.91 4.08
C VAL A 86 5.95 15.92 5.59
N LEU A 87 5.07 15.24 6.32
CA LEU A 87 5.22 15.00 7.77
C LEU A 87 6.17 13.83 8.03
N HIS A 88 5.97 12.72 7.33
CA HIS A 88 6.89 11.58 7.35
C HIS A 88 7.46 11.32 5.97
N VAL A 89 8.78 11.26 5.89
CA VAL A 89 9.50 11.02 4.65
C VAL A 89 9.33 9.56 4.23
N CYS A 90 9.12 9.33 2.93
CA CYS A 90 9.09 7.99 2.37
C CYS A 90 10.41 7.24 2.62
N SER A 91 10.32 5.95 2.90
CA SER A 91 11.46 5.05 3.07
C SER A 91 11.30 3.81 2.18
N GLU A 92 12.29 2.91 2.19
CA GLU A 92 12.17 1.66 1.43
C GLU A 92 10.96 0.81 1.90
N THR A 93 10.52 0.94 3.16
CA THR A 93 9.44 0.12 3.74
C THR A 93 8.15 0.89 4.02
N THR A 94 8.17 2.22 3.99
CA THR A 94 7.02 3.06 4.38
C THR A 94 6.75 4.15 3.35
N ASP A 95 5.48 4.41 3.07
CA ASP A 95 5.10 5.57 2.26
C ASP A 95 5.38 6.90 2.98
N ALA A 96 5.38 8.00 2.23
CA ALA A 96 5.31 9.34 2.79
C ALA A 96 3.94 9.60 3.44
N VAL A 97 3.93 10.40 4.49
CA VAL A 97 2.71 10.91 5.13
C VAL A 97 2.60 12.41 4.91
N CYS A 98 1.45 12.86 4.43
CA CYS A 98 1.18 14.27 4.14
C CYS A 98 0.34 14.94 5.23
N GLU A 99 0.70 16.17 5.56
CA GLU A 99 -0.05 17.04 6.47
C GLU A 99 -0.31 18.41 5.81
N VAL A 100 -1.27 19.14 6.34
CA VAL A 100 -1.74 20.41 5.78
C VAL A 100 -0.89 21.59 6.27
N ILE A 101 -0.49 22.49 5.36
CA ILE A 101 0.23 23.72 5.72
C ILE A 101 -0.72 24.78 6.30
N ASP A 102 -0.16 25.71 7.07
CA ASP A 102 -0.93 26.83 7.64
C ASP A 102 -1.68 27.62 6.56
N GLY A 103 -2.94 27.94 6.83
CA GLY A 103 -3.84 28.62 5.88
C GLY A 103 -4.65 27.68 4.99
N TYR A 104 -4.50 26.37 5.14
CA TYR A 104 -5.31 25.34 4.51
C TYR A 104 -5.96 24.45 5.58
N PHE A 105 -6.98 23.68 5.19
CA PHE A 105 -7.57 22.60 5.99
C PHE A 105 -7.66 21.33 5.15
N CYS A 106 -7.66 20.17 5.82
CA CYS A 106 -7.80 18.90 5.12
C CYS A 106 -9.26 18.67 4.73
N LYS A 107 -9.49 18.45 3.43
CA LYS A 107 -10.81 18.08 2.90
C LYS A 107 -10.99 16.57 2.83
N HIS A 108 -9.92 15.85 2.51
CA HIS A 108 -9.92 14.39 2.37
C HIS A 108 -8.70 13.79 3.09
N LEU A 109 -8.98 12.90 4.04
CA LEU A 109 -7.99 12.09 4.76
C LEU A 109 -7.94 10.71 4.13
N ASP A 110 -6.73 10.23 3.87
CA ASP A 110 -6.41 8.89 3.41
C ASP A 110 -5.47 8.19 4.41
N VAL A 111 -5.09 6.95 4.11
CA VAL A 111 -4.19 6.14 4.95
C VAL A 111 -2.82 6.80 5.15
N THR A 112 -2.39 7.62 4.17
CA THR A 112 -1.11 8.35 4.17
C THR A 112 -1.26 9.80 4.61
N GLY A 113 -2.32 10.15 5.33
CA GLY A 113 -2.59 11.50 5.82
C GLY A 113 -3.49 12.31 4.88
N CYS A 114 -3.32 13.63 4.82
CA CYS A 114 -4.20 14.48 4.02
C CYS A 114 -3.88 14.39 2.53
N SER A 115 -4.84 13.97 1.71
CA SER A 115 -4.67 13.85 0.25
C SER A 115 -5.17 15.07 -0.52
N VAL A 116 -6.13 15.80 0.04
CA VAL A 116 -6.65 17.05 -0.55
C VAL A 116 -6.76 18.11 0.51
N ALA A 117 -5.93 19.13 0.41
CA ALA A 117 -6.04 20.35 1.22
C ALA A 117 -6.81 21.44 0.46
N GLN A 118 -7.58 22.22 1.20
CA GLN A 118 -8.31 23.37 0.69
C GLN A 118 -7.92 24.62 1.46
N LYS A 119 -7.69 25.73 0.74
CA LYS A 119 -7.32 26.99 1.37
C LYS A 119 -8.47 27.54 2.21
N HIS A 120 -8.15 28.08 3.39
CA HIS A 120 -9.11 28.83 4.19
C HIS A 120 -9.66 30.02 3.42
N THR A 121 -10.96 30.25 3.54
CA THR A 121 -11.61 31.45 3.01
C THR A 121 -11.21 32.65 3.85
N GLN A 122 -10.73 33.72 3.20
CA GLN A 122 -10.52 35.00 3.88
C GLN A 122 -11.86 35.71 4.07
N CYS A 123 -12.12 36.16 5.30
CA CYS A 123 -13.26 37.02 5.59
C CYS A 123 -13.03 38.40 4.98
N VAL A 124 -14.07 38.96 4.33
CA VAL A 124 -14.06 40.38 3.93
C VAL A 124 -14.46 41.28 5.12
N PRO A 125 -14.20 42.60 5.06
CA PRO A 125 -14.65 43.51 6.11
C PRO A 125 -16.15 43.37 6.39
N GLY A 126 -16.52 43.24 7.67
CA GLY A 126 -17.90 43.02 8.11
C GLY A 126 -18.29 41.55 8.26
N GLN A 127 -17.51 40.60 7.74
CA GLN A 127 -17.68 39.16 8.02
C GLN A 127 -16.93 38.73 9.27
N ARG A 128 -17.37 37.62 9.85
CA ARG A 128 -16.73 36.95 10.98
C ARG A 128 -16.56 35.48 10.68
N ILE A 129 -15.55 34.87 11.31
CA ILE A 129 -15.36 33.42 11.27
C ILE A 129 -16.56 32.77 11.96
N LYS A 130 -17.28 31.91 11.23
CA LYS A 130 -18.39 31.12 11.79
C LYS A 130 -17.86 29.92 12.57
N GLU A 131 -16.89 29.23 11.98
CA GLU A 131 -16.22 28.07 12.56
C GLU A 131 -14.72 28.25 12.32
N PRO A 132 -13.88 28.21 13.38
CA PRO A 132 -12.44 28.18 13.21
C PRO A 132 -12.05 27.00 12.30
N GLY A 133 -11.05 27.18 11.44
CA GLY A 133 -10.47 26.05 10.71
C GLY A 133 -10.04 24.99 11.72
N ALA A 134 -10.43 23.73 11.49
CA ALA A 134 -9.95 22.63 12.30
C ALA A 134 -8.43 22.59 12.15
N GLN A 135 -7.71 23.10 13.15
CA GLN A 135 -6.30 22.80 13.27
C GLN A 135 -6.24 21.30 13.49
N GLU A 136 -5.74 20.57 12.50
CA GLU A 136 -5.38 19.17 12.73
C GLU A 136 -4.43 19.16 13.93
N PRO A 137 -4.70 18.35 14.97
CA PRO A 137 -3.91 18.40 16.18
C PRO A 137 -2.47 18.05 15.82
N ARG A 138 -1.57 19.05 15.88
CA ARG A 138 -0.13 18.86 15.71
C ARG A 138 0.34 17.81 16.70
N GLN A 139 0.48 16.56 16.26
CA GLN A 139 1.12 15.54 17.07
C GLN A 139 2.61 15.84 17.07
N ARG A 140 3.03 16.44 18.18
CA ARG A 140 4.41 16.81 18.49
C ARG A 140 5.19 15.61 18.98
#